data_AF-A0A6A5ZKL5-F1
#
_entry.id   AF-A0A6A5ZKL5-F1
#
_cell.length_a   1.000
_cell.length_b   1.000
_cell.length_c   1.000
_cell.angle_alpha   90.00
_cell.angle_beta   90.00
_cell.angle_gamma   90.00
#
_symmetry.space_group_name_H-M   'P 1'
#
loop_
_entity.id
_entity.type
_entity.pdbx_description
1 polymer ?
#
loop_
_entity_poly.entity_id
_entity_poly.type
_entity_poly.pdbx_seq_one_letter_code
_entity_poly.pdbx_strand_id
1 'polypeptide(L)'
;MGQKQSKQTPSAHSKQVSKKKSNRGPRNGQRPERVELTPYIHIALSSLRQEFSDFTAPEHIFTSHANFLAPALVRGRKNRIILYAGHFNPPHIGHKLLLAHTMFRNPLDGVIAAIVIPMDDDIVREKLEEAGKNTSIILSKDDRIRLFRDALLDPWCWFFPGGLEHQSTFFDQLRRAAKYDGFELDYVIICGPDWVSSEKGCYAWECGGTDVVVGDALRPASFRVRRGLNFPSPQTPYSPKYPL
;
A
#
# COMPACT_ATOMS: atom_id res chain seq x y z
N MET A 1 -25.22 63.54 -56.91
CA MET A 1 -23.83 63.03 -56.94
C MET A 1 -23.60 62.26 -55.65
N GLY A 2 -23.27 60.98 -55.57
CA GLY A 2 -23.03 59.94 -56.54
C GLY A 2 -23.19 58.56 -55.86
N GLN A 3 -23.81 57.66 -56.63
CA GLN A 3 -23.72 56.20 -56.70
C GLN A 3 -23.35 55.31 -55.49
N LYS A 4 -24.26 54.33 -55.27
CA LYS A 4 -24.03 53.01 -54.68
C LYS A 4 -22.85 52.28 -55.35
N GLN A 5 -22.03 51.59 -54.55
CA GLN A 5 -21.26 50.43 -55.01
C GLN A 5 -21.39 49.26 -54.03
N SER A 6 -21.67 48.11 -54.62
CA SER A 6 -21.56 46.78 -54.02
C SER A 6 -20.11 46.34 -53.91
N LYS A 7 -19.90 45.29 -53.09
CA LYS A 7 -18.82 44.28 -53.07
C LYS A 7 -18.55 43.93 -51.60
N GLN A 8 -18.16 42.74 -51.17
CA GLN A 8 -18.01 41.39 -51.72
C GLN A 8 -17.72 40.53 -50.47
N THR A 9 -18.22 39.29 -50.45
CA THR A 9 -17.89 38.27 -49.45
C THR A 9 -16.40 37.85 -49.53
N PRO A 10 -15.74 37.53 -48.40
CA PRO A 10 -14.60 36.61 -48.37
C PRO A 10 -15.04 35.29 -47.71
N SER A 11 -15.15 34.19 -48.44
CA SER A 11 -14.08 33.29 -48.91
C SER A 11 -13.31 32.60 -47.78
N ALA A 12 -13.52 31.28 -47.72
CA ALA A 12 -12.98 30.33 -46.76
C ALA A 12 -11.45 30.28 -46.79
N HIS A 13 -10.83 30.32 -45.60
CA HIS A 13 -9.44 29.94 -45.41
C HIS A 13 -9.36 28.57 -44.74
N SER A 14 -9.07 27.58 -45.58
CA SER A 14 -8.54 26.27 -45.24
C SER A 14 -7.26 26.43 -44.42
N LYS A 15 -7.30 26.04 -43.14
CA LYS A 15 -6.09 25.76 -42.35
C LYS A 15 -5.91 24.25 -42.30
N GLN A 16 -4.92 23.77 -43.07
CA GLN A 16 -4.40 22.42 -42.99
C GLN A 16 -3.92 22.12 -41.57
N VAL A 17 -4.64 21.23 -40.89
CA VAL A 17 -4.21 20.62 -39.63
C VAL A 17 -3.16 19.57 -39.96
N SER A 18 -1.89 19.94 -39.80
CA SER A 18 -0.76 19.01 -39.78
C SER A 18 -0.93 18.04 -38.60
N LYS A 19 -1.44 16.84 -38.89
CA LYS A 19 -1.40 15.70 -37.98
C LYS A 19 0.06 15.25 -37.83
N LYS A 20 0.75 15.74 -36.79
CA LYS A 20 1.96 15.09 -36.27
C LYS A 20 1.52 13.73 -35.69
N LYS A 21 1.55 12.69 -36.54
CA LYS A 21 1.52 11.29 -36.09
C LYS A 21 2.74 11.09 -35.19
N SER A 22 2.51 10.99 -33.88
CA SER A 22 3.56 10.59 -32.94
C SER A 22 3.94 9.15 -33.26
N ASN A 23 5.05 9.00 -33.96
CA ASN A 23 5.67 7.72 -34.26
C ASN A 23 6.21 7.15 -32.93
N ARG A 24 5.41 6.37 -32.21
CA ARG A 24 5.88 5.52 -31.11
C ARG A 24 5.70 4.07 -31.53
N GLY A 25 6.66 3.59 -32.32
CA GLY A 25 6.85 2.16 -32.50
C GLY A 25 7.19 1.47 -31.16
N PRO A 26 7.00 0.15 -31.07
CA PRO A 26 7.26 -0.60 -29.85
C PRO A 26 8.75 -0.52 -29.50
N ARG A 27 9.07 -0.07 -28.28
CA ARG A 27 10.43 -0.11 -27.74
C ARG A 27 10.83 -1.58 -27.56
N ASN A 28 11.65 -2.08 -28.47
CA ASN A 28 12.30 -3.39 -28.44
C ASN A 28 13.46 -3.43 -27.43
N GLY A 29 13.22 -2.92 -26.21
CA GLY A 29 14.08 -3.20 -25.06
C GLY A 29 13.41 -4.31 -24.26
N GLN A 30 14.11 -5.43 -24.02
CA GLN A 30 13.63 -6.42 -23.05
C GLN A 30 13.34 -5.68 -21.74
N ARG A 31 12.07 -5.68 -21.32
CA ARG A 31 11.69 -5.06 -20.06
C ARG A 31 12.38 -5.81 -18.92
N PRO A 32 12.90 -5.12 -17.90
CA PRO A 32 13.55 -5.77 -16.78
C PRO A 32 12.60 -6.76 -16.08
N GLU A 33 13.15 -7.90 -15.68
CA GLU A 33 12.46 -8.96 -14.94
C GLU A 33 12.21 -8.55 -13.48
N ARG A 34 13.16 -7.83 -12.89
CA ARG A 34 13.13 -7.34 -11.52
C ARG A 34 13.40 -5.84 -11.49
N VAL A 35 12.57 -5.07 -10.78
CA VAL A 35 12.70 -3.62 -10.62
C VAL A 35 12.42 -3.25 -9.17
N GLU A 36 13.20 -2.33 -8.59
CA GLU A 36 12.96 -1.86 -7.23
C GLU A 36 11.56 -1.27 -7.06
N LEU A 37 11.00 -1.44 -5.87
CA LEU A 37 9.66 -0.94 -5.52
C LEU A 37 9.64 0.58 -5.30
N THR A 38 10.76 1.16 -4.84
CA THR A 38 10.90 2.57 -4.45
C THR A 38 10.40 3.57 -5.51
N PRO A 39 10.76 3.46 -6.81
CA PRO A 39 10.26 4.36 -7.84
C PRO A 39 8.72 4.38 -7.96
N TYR A 40 8.07 3.23 -7.77
CA TYR A 40 6.61 3.12 -7.83
C TYR A 40 5.94 3.78 -6.62
N ILE A 41 6.57 3.68 -5.44
CA ILE A 41 6.13 4.41 -4.24
C ILE A 41 6.25 5.91 -4.47
N HIS A 42 7.35 6.41 -5.07
CA HIS A 42 7.48 7.83 -5.40
C HIS A 42 6.44 8.32 -6.42
N ILE A 43 6.06 7.51 -7.40
CA ILE A 43 4.95 7.84 -8.32
C ILE A 43 3.66 8.03 -7.52
N ALA A 44 3.32 7.10 -6.63
CA ALA A 44 2.12 7.19 -5.81
C ALA A 44 2.15 8.39 -4.84
N LEU A 45 3.30 8.68 -4.21
CA LEU A 45 3.50 9.86 -3.36
C LEU A 45 3.37 11.17 -4.15
N SER A 46 3.81 11.18 -5.42
CA SER A 46 3.68 12.36 -6.29
C SER A 46 2.22 12.66 -6.62
N SER A 47 1.39 11.64 -6.79
CA SER A 47 -0.07 11.82 -6.93
C SER A 47 -0.69 12.42 -5.68
N LEU A 48 -0.27 11.98 -4.48
CA LEU A 48 -0.75 12.58 -3.23
C LEU A 48 -0.36 14.06 -3.12
N ARG A 49 0.88 14.43 -3.43
CA ARG A 49 1.31 15.84 -3.41
C ARG A 49 0.51 16.74 -4.36
N GLN A 50 0.01 16.19 -5.45
CA GLN A 50 -0.82 16.93 -6.41
C GLN A 50 -2.25 17.12 -5.91
N GLU A 51 -2.77 16.17 -5.13
CA GLU A 51 -4.14 16.15 -4.63
C GLU A 51 -4.28 16.81 -3.25
N PHE A 52 -3.25 16.71 -2.42
CA PHE A 52 -3.21 17.16 -1.03
C PHE A 52 -2.02 18.12 -0.83
N SER A 53 -2.30 19.42 -0.70
CA SER A 53 -1.28 20.47 -0.55
C SER A 53 -0.41 20.29 0.69
N ASP A 54 -0.96 19.68 1.73
CA ASP A 54 -0.33 19.57 3.04
C ASP A 54 0.51 18.29 3.18
N PHE A 55 0.54 17.45 2.13
CA PHE A 55 1.23 16.18 2.15
C PHE A 55 2.75 16.32 1.91
N THR A 56 3.54 15.95 2.91
CA THR A 56 5.00 15.90 2.79
C THR A 56 5.48 14.47 2.56
N ALA A 57 6.00 14.21 1.36
CA ALA A 57 6.58 12.88 1.07
C ALA A 57 7.99 12.75 1.65
N PRO A 58 8.35 11.60 2.24
CA PRO A 58 9.66 11.35 2.83
C PRO A 58 10.76 11.27 1.77
N GLU A 59 11.99 11.60 2.18
CA GLU A 59 13.18 11.50 1.32
C GLU A 59 13.60 10.04 1.09
N HIS A 60 13.40 9.17 2.09
CA HIS A 60 13.77 7.76 2.04
C HIS A 60 12.59 6.86 2.36
N ILE A 61 12.42 5.80 1.56
CA ILE A 61 11.36 4.81 1.72
C ILE A 61 11.87 3.60 2.51
N PHE A 62 12.86 2.89 1.96
CA PHE A 62 13.50 1.76 2.61
C PHE A 62 14.92 2.13 3.01
N THR A 63 15.35 1.65 4.18
CA THR A 63 16.73 1.83 4.62
C THR A 63 17.63 0.86 3.85
N SER A 64 18.58 1.38 3.08
CA SER A 64 19.58 0.54 2.40
C SER A 64 20.43 -0.22 3.42
N HIS A 65 20.69 -1.50 3.15
CA HIS A 65 21.51 -2.34 4.01
C HIS A 65 22.45 -3.20 3.17
N ALA A 66 23.73 -3.30 3.57
CA ALA A 66 24.75 -4.01 2.77
C ALA A 66 24.42 -5.49 2.51
N ASN A 67 23.70 -6.11 3.45
CA ASN A 67 23.38 -7.54 3.41
C ASN A 67 21.98 -7.85 2.87
N PHE A 68 21.16 -6.85 2.57
CA PHE A 68 19.77 -7.06 2.16
C PHE A 68 19.47 -6.30 0.88
N LEU A 69 18.91 -7.01 -0.10
CA LEU A 69 18.45 -6.38 -1.32
C LEU A 69 17.21 -5.55 -1.06
N ALA A 70 17.15 -4.37 -1.66
CA ALA A 70 15.97 -3.53 -1.64
C ALA A 70 14.74 -4.30 -2.14
N PRO A 71 13.54 -4.02 -1.58
CA PRO A 71 12.28 -4.55 -2.08
C PRO A 71 12.12 -4.31 -3.57
N ALA A 72 11.71 -5.35 -4.30
CA ALA A 72 11.59 -5.28 -5.75
C ALA A 72 10.38 -6.06 -6.26
N LEU A 73 9.76 -5.52 -7.29
CA LEU A 73 8.77 -6.18 -8.12
C LEU A 73 9.47 -7.18 -9.04
N VAL A 74 8.85 -8.35 -9.21
CA VAL A 74 9.32 -9.43 -10.08
C VAL A 74 8.20 -9.78 -11.07
N ARG A 75 8.55 -9.88 -12.35
CA ARG A 75 7.62 -10.23 -13.42
C ARG A 75 7.25 -11.71 -13.39
N GLY A 76 6.06 -12.06 -13.88
CA GLY A 76 5.61 -13.45 -13.97
C GLY A 76 5.21 -14.08 -12.63
N ARG A 77 5.24 -13.31 -11.53
CA ARG A 77 4.71 -13.71 -10.23
C ARG A 77 3.89 -12.59 -9.59
N LYS A 78 3.05 -12.96 -8.62
CA LYS A 78 2.40 -12.01 -7.74
C LYS A 78 3.41 -11.37 -6.78
N ASN A 79 3.40 -10.05 -6.71
CA ASN A 79 4.12 -9.27 -5.72
C ASN A 79 3.12 -8.84 -4.65
N ARG A 80 3.44 -9.09 -3.38
CA ARG A 80 2.55 -8.79 -2.26
C ARG A 80 3.21 -7.81 -1.32
N ILE A 81 2.47 -6.77 -0.97
CA ILE A 81 2.85 -5.83 0.09
C ILE A 81 1.93 -6.06 1.29
N ILE A 82 2.53 -6.23 2.46
CA ILE A 82 1.80 -6.31 3.72
C ILE A 82 1.35 -4.91 4.13
N LEU A 83 0.08 -4.75 4.49
CA LEU A 83 -0.46 -3.54 5.09
C LEU A 83 -0.72 -3.81 6.57
N TYR A 84 -0.04 -3.05 7.43
CA TYR A 84 -0.18 -3.19 8.88
C TYR A 84 -0.61 -1.87 9.51
N ALA A 85 -1.90 -1.70 9.70
CA ALA A 85 -2.45 -0.51 10.32
C ALA A 85 -2.72 -0.73 11.80
N GLY A 86 -2.58 0.34 12.59
CA GLY A 86 -2.80 0.25 14.02
C GLY A 86 -2.56 1.55 14.76
N HIS A 87 -3.08 1.61 15.98
CA HIS A 87 -2.87 2.75 16.87
C HIS A 87 -1.43 2.78 17.38
N PHE A 88 -0.85 1.62 17.67
CA PHE A 88 0.54 1.48 18.13
C PHE A 88 0.88 2.44 19.27
N ASN A 89 0.01 2.58 20.28
CA ASN A 89 0.16 3.57 21.35
C ASN A 89 0.30 2.89 22.74
N PRO A 90 1.52 2.50 23.18
CA PRO A 90 2.77 2.45 22.41
C PRO A 90 2.90 1.17 21.54
N PRO A 91 3.82 1.13 20.58
CA PRO A 91 4.15 -0.13 19.93
C PRO A 91 4.88 -1.06 20.93
N HIS A 92 4.59 -2.35 20.88
CA HIS A 92 5.25 -3.36 21.71
C HIS A 92 5.80 -4.51 20.87
N ILE A 93 6.61 -5.38 21.50
CA ILE A 93 7.28 -6.51 20.82
C ILE A 93 6.31 -7.40 20.03
N GLY A 94 5.08 -7.59 20.54
CA GLY A 94 4.06 -8.36 19.83
C GLY A 94 3.73 -7.83 18.42
N HIS A 95 3.70 -6.51 18.21
CA HIS A 95 3.46 -5.95 16.87
C HIS A 95 4.63 -6.27 15.92
N LYS A 96 5.87 -6.15 16.43
CA LYS A 96 7.07 -6.43 15.64
C LYS A 96 7.17 -7.91 15.29
N LEU A 97 6.88 -8.80 16.24
CA LEU A 97 6.85 -10.25 16.01
C LEU A 97 5.76 -10.66 15.02
N LEU A 98 4.55 -10.09 15.12
CA LEU A 98 3.49 -10.35 14.16
C LEU A 98 3.88 -9.95 12.73
N LEU A 99 4.47 -8.75 12.57
CA LEU A 99 4.96 -8.30 11.27
C LEU A 99 6.11 -9.18 10.77
N ALA A 100 7.08 -9.53 11.62
CA ALA A 100 8.21 -10.38 11.26
C ALA A 100 7.77 -11.80 10.87
N HIS A 101 6.85 -12.41 11.62
CA HIS A 101 6.27 -13.70 11.28
C HIS A 101 5.51 -13.65 9.96
N THR A 102 4.77 -12.57 9.72
CA THR A 102 4.10 -12.43 8.42
C THR A 102 5.08 -12.12 7.30
N MET A 103 6.19 -11.42 7.53
CA MET A 103 7.18 -11.20 6.46
C MET A 103 7.96 -12.47 6.12
N PHE A 104 8.39 -13.25 7.12
CA PHE A 104 9.41 -14.29 6.94
C PHE A 104 8.95 -15.72 7.18
N ARG A 105 7.81 -15.95 7.85
CA ARG A 105 7.35 -17.29 8.29
C ARG A 105 5.91 -17.60 7.88
N ASN A 106 5.44 -16.96 6.82
CA ASN A 106 4.04 -16.94 6.45
C ASN A 106 3.81 -17.74 5.16
N PRO A 107 2.60 -18.28 4.93
CA PRO A 107 2.28 -19.10 3.74
C PRO A 107 2.08 -18.29 2.45
N LEU A 108 2.28 -16.97 2.46
CA LEU A 108 2.13 -16.10 1.30
C LEU A 108 3.43 -16.07 0.51
N ASP A 109 3.37 -16.69 -0.67
CA ASP A 109 4.39 -16.48 -1.69
C ASP A 109 4.46 -15.01 -2.14
N GLY A 110 5.64 -14.57 -2.55
CA GLY A 110 5.80 -13.29 -3.24
C GLY A 110 5.60 -12.04 -2.38
N VAL A 111 5.66 -12.16 -1.05
CA VAL A 111 5.80 -10.98 -0.16
C VAL A 111 7.13 -10.29 -0.45
N ILE A 112 7.09 -8.98 -0.70
CA ILE A 112 8.27 -8.19 -1.08
C ILE A 112 8.56 -7.03 -0.13
N ALA A 113 7.55 -6.52 0.58
CA ALA A 113 7.66 -5.40 1.50
C ALA A 113 6.48 -5.36 2.47
N ALA A 114 6.59 -4.51 3.49
CA ALA A 114 5.51 -4.10 4.37
C ALA A 114 5.38 -2.57 4.39
N ILE A 115 4.13 -2.10 4.48
CA ILE A 115 3.77 -0.72 4.73
C ILE A 115 3.01 -0.69 6.04
N VAL A 116 3.64 -0.11 7.06
CA VAL A 116 3.03 0.12 8.38
C VAL A 116 2.30 1.45 8.33
N ILE A 117 1.06 1.47 8.83
CA ILE A 117 0.13 2.59 8.75
C ILE A 117 -0.28 2.98 10.18
N PRO A 118 0.54 3.77 10.89
CA PRO A 118 0.15 4.30 12.18
C PRO A 118 -1.06 5.23 12.00
N MET A 119 -2.11 5.02 12.80
CA MET A 119 -3.28 5.93 12.80
C MET A 119 -2.88 7.32 13.28
N ASP A 120 -3.60 8.36 12.85
CA ASP A 120 -3.33 9.73 13.27
C ASP A 120 -3.69 9.98 14.75
N ASP A 121 -3.10 11.01 15.35
CA ASP A 121 -3.14 11.23 16.80
C ASP A 121 -4.55 11.58 17.31
N ASP A 122 -5.36 12.21 16.47
CA ASP A 122 -6.79 12.46 16.68
C ASP A 122 -7.62 11.17 16.70
N ILE A 123 -7.37 10.24 15.78
CA ILE A 123 -8.02 8.92 15.79
C ILE A 123 -7.65 8.12 17.04
N VAL A 124 -6.38 8.19 17.48
CA VAL A 124 -5.95 7.57 18.73
C VAL A 124 -6.65 8.19 19.94
N ARG A 125 -6.80 9.51 19.95
CA ARG A 125 -7.49 10.25 21.02
C ARG A 125 -8.97 9.88 21.09
N GLU A 126 -9.68 9.95 19.97
CA GLU A 126 -11.10 9.60 19.88
C GLU A 126 -11.36 8.20 20.44
N LYS A 127 -10.57 7.20 20.01
CA LYS A 127 -10.69 5.83 20.52
C LYS A 127 -10.47 5.71 22.03
N LEU A 128 -9.55 6.48 22.60
CA LEU A 128 -9.29 6.45 24.04
C LEU A 128 -10.42 7.14 24.82
N GLU A 129 -10.97 8.22 24.27
CA GLU A 129 -12.12 8.93 24.83
C GLU A 129 -13.38 8.05 24.84
N GLU A 130 -13.68 7.39 23.73
CA GLU A 130 -14.77 6.40 23.63
C GLU A 130 -14.62 5.26 24.65
N ALA A 131 -13.38 4.87 24.97
CA ALA A 131 -13.08 3.84 25.95
C ALA A 131 -13.06 4.36 27.41
N GLY A 132 -13.33 5.64 27.65
CA GLY A 132 -13.28 6.28 28.97
C GLY A 132 -11.86 6.38 29.55
N LYS A 133 -10.83 6.41 28.71
CA LYS A 133 -9.41 6.33 29.07
C LYS A 133 -8.66 7.67 28.91
N ASN A 134 -9.32 8.77 29.28
CA ASN A 134 -8.87 10.15 29.03
C ASN A 134 -7.53 10.53 29.69
N THR A 135 -7.05 9.73 30.66
CA THR A 135 -5.76 9.93 31.34
C THR A 135 -4.61 9.15 30.71
N SER A 136 -4.88 8.41 29.63
CA SER A 136 -3.85 7.61 28.96
C SER A 136 -2.87 8.48 28.19
N ILE A 137 -1.60 8.09 28.19
CA ILE A 137 -0.56 8.74 27.38
C ILE A 137 -0.90 8.54 25.90
N ILE A 138 -0.89 9.62 25.14
CA ILE A 138 -1.01 9.61 23.67
C ILE A 138 0.36 10.00 23.12
N LEU A 139 1.05 9.01 22.55
CA LEU A 139 2.30 9.26 21.83
C LEU A 139 1.98 9.81 20.45
N SER A 140 2.76 10.81 20.03
CA SER A 140 2.66 11.35 18.68
C SER A 140 2.92 10.27 17.62
N LYS A 141 2.38 10.46 16.41
CA LYS A 141 2.62 9.55 15.27
C LYS A 141 4.12 9.30 15.05
N ASP A 142 4.93 10.36 15.14
CA ASP A 142 6.38 10.28 14.99
C ASP A 142 7.06 9.50 16.11
N ASP A 143 6.63 9.68 17.37
CA ASP A 143 7.15 8.90 18.50
C ASP A 143 6.78 7.41 18.35
N ARG A 144 5.56 7.11 17.91
CA ARG A 144 5.11 5.73 17.65
C ARG A 144 5.90 5.09 16.52
N ILE A 145 6.15 5.80 15.42
CA ILE A 145 7.02 5.34 14.33
C ILE A 145 8.43 5.07 14.86
N ARG A 146 9.01 6.02 15.62
CA ARG A 146 10.36 5.90 16.18
C ARG A 146 10.49 4.68 17.10
N LEU A 147 9.49 4.40 17.94
CA LEU A 147 9.48 3.24 18.83
C LEU A 147 9.20 1.92 18.09
N PHE A 148 8.44 1.97 16.99
CA PHE A 148 8.13 0.77 16.19
C PHE A 148 9.35 0.30 15.40
N ARG A 149 10.16 1.22 14.86
CA ARG A 149 11.34 0.88 14.04
C ARG A 149 12.18 -0.25 14.62
N ASP A 150 12.69 -1.07 13.72
CA ASP A 150 13.42 -2.28 14.07
C ASP A 150 14.44 -2.56 12.97
N ALA A 151 15.72 -2.63 13.34
CA ALA A 151 16.80 -2.79 12.38
C ALA A 151 16.66 -4.06 11.51
N LEU A 152 15.96 -5.09 12.02
CA LEU A 152 15.68 -6.31 11.25
C LEU A 152 14.60 -6.08 10.18
N LEU A 153 13.62 -5.20 10.44
CA LEU A 153 12.47 -4.99 9.54
C LEU A 153 12.67 -3.81 8.59
N ASP A 154 13.42 -2.79 9.00
CA ASP A 154 13.67 -1.54 8.27
C ASP A 154 14.09 -1.70 6.79
N PRO A 155 14.83 -2.75 6.36
CA PRO A 155 15.13 -2.96 4.94
C PRO A 155 13.91 -3.25 4.06
N TRP A 156 12.81 -3.76 4.63
CA TRP A 156 11.59 -4.13 3.91
C TRP A 156 10.34 -3.42 4.40
N CYS A 157 10.44 -2.68 5.50
CA CYS A 157 9.33 -2.03 6.17
C CYS A 157 9.40 -0.52 5.96
N TRP A 158 8.31 0.06 5.47
CA TRP A 158 8.16 1.50 5.34
C TRP A 158 6.94 1.98 6.13
N PHE A 159 7.04 3.17 6.73
CA PHE A 159 5.94 3.79 7.46
C PHE A 159 5.23 4.79 6.56
N PHE A 160 3.94 4.59 6.35
CA PHE A 160 3.14 5.49 5.54
C PHE A 160 2.98 6.84 6.25
N PRO A 161 3.37 7.96 5.62
CA PRO A 161 3.34 9.28 6.25
C PRO A 161 1.92 9.87 6.32
N GLY A 162 1.03 9.52 5.39
CA GLY A 162 -0.31 10.10 5.30
C GLY A 162 -1.30 9.54 6.32
N GLY A 163 -2.44 10.23 6.44
CA GLY A 163 -3.62 9.79 7.19
C GLY A 163 -4.55 8.87 6.40
N LEU A 164 -5.71 8.53 6.99
CA LEU A 164 -6.72 7.64 6.39
C LEU A 164 -7.21 8.11 5.02
N GLU A 165 -7.41 9.41 4.88
CA GLU A 165 -7.85 10.09 3.65
C GLU A 165 -6.89 9.89 2.47
N HIS A 166 -5.60 9.69 2.74
CA HIS A 166 -4.59 9.51 1.69
C HIS A 166 -4.46 8.07 1.20
N GLN A 167 -4.92 7.09 1.99
CA GLN A 167 -4.60 5.68 1.78
C GLN A 167 -5.15 5.16 0.46
N SER A 168 -6.44 5.39 0.17
CA SER A 168 -7.09 4.88 -1.03
C SER A 168 -6.37 5.34 -2.30
N THR A 169 -6.14 6.65 -2.43
CA THR A 169 -5.41 7.24 -3.55
C THR A 169 -4.01 6.66 -3.67
N PHE A 170 -3.26 6.58 -2.57
CA PHE A 170 -1.90 6.05 -2.58
C PHE A 170 -1.83 4.60 -3.09
N PHE A 171 -2.61 3.69 -2.49
CA PHE A 171 -2.55 2.27 -2.82
C PHE A 171 -3.07 1.99 -4.23
N ASP A 172 -4.06 2.74 -4.71
CA ASP A 172 -4.51 2.64 -6.10
C ASP A 172 -3.47 3.11 -7.10
N GLN A 173 -2.80 4.23 -6.83
CA GLN A 173 -1.76 4.75 -7.73
C GLN A 173 -0.53 3.85 -7.76
N LEU A 174 -0.11 3.30 -6.61
CA LEU A 174 0.98 2.35 -6.54
C LEU A 174 0.68 1.08 -7.36
N ARG A 175 -0.54 0.53 -7.21
CA ARG A 175 -0.99 -0.64 -8.00
C ARG A 175 -1.06 -0.33 -9.49
N ARG A 176 -1.61 0.83 -9.87
CA ARG A 176 -1.73 1.26 -11.27
C ARG A 176 -0.36 1.44 -11.92
N ALA A 177 0.58 2.07 -11.23
CA ALA A 177 1.95 2.27 -11.71
C ALA A 177 2.66 0.93 -11.94
N ALA A 178 2.60 0.01 -10.98
CA ALA A 178 3.18 -1.34 -11.13
C ALA A 178 2.52 -2.11 -12.29
N LYS A 179 1.19 -2.06 -12.39
CA LYS A 179 0.43 -2.73 -13.46
C LYS A 179 0.76 -2.18 -14.85
N TYR A 180 0.97 -0.87 -14.98
CA TYR A 180 1.35 -0.23 -16.24
C TYR A 180 2.64 -0.83 -16.83
N ASP A 181 3.60 -1.15 -15.97
CA ASP A 181 4.86 -1.80 -16.36
C ASP A 181 4.76 -3.34 -16.46
N GLY A 182 3.58 -3.90 -16.23
CA GLY A 182 3.28 -5.32 -16.36
C GLY A 182 3.68 -6.15 -15.13
N PHE A 183 3.70 -5.54 -13.94
CA PHE A 183 3.85 -6.25 -12.68
C PHE A 183 2.48 -6.47 -12.02
N GLU A 184 2.26 -7.65 -11.45
CA GLU A 184 1.09 -7.92 -10.62
C GLU A 184 1.41 -7.55 -9.17
N LEU A 185 0.68 -6.58 -8.62
CA LEU A 185 0.82 -6.10 -7.25
C LEU A 185 -0.50 -6.25 -6.48
N ASP A 186 -0.45 -7.03 -5.40
CA ASP A 186 -1.53 -7.27 -4.46
C ASP A 186 -1.17 -6.76 -3.06
N TYR A 187 -2.19 -6.48 -2.25
CA TYR A 187 -2.03 -6.05 -0.86
C TYR A 187 -2.61 -7.10 0.08
N VAL A 188 -1.91 -7.35 1.18
CA VAL A 188 -2.33 -8.29 2.22
C VAL A 188 -2.44 -7.55 3.53
N ILE A 189 -3.59 -7.60 4.18
CA ILE A 189 -3.79 -6.98 5.49
C ILE A 189 -3.34 -7.96 6.57
N ILE A 190 -2.62 -7.46 7.57
CA ILE A 190 -2.36 -8.24 8.79
C ILE A 190 -3.12 -7.66 9.97
N CYS A 191 -3.76 -8.53 10.74
CA CYS A 191 -4.46 -8.16 11.95
C CYS A 191 -4.34 -9.25 13.02
N GLY A 192 -4.62 -8.86 14.27
CA GLY A 192 -4.75 -9.79 15.37
C GLY A 192 -6.05 -10.60 15.28
N PRO A 193 -6.18 -11.66 16.09
CA PRO A 193 -7.39 -12.49 16.13
C PRO A 193 -8.64 -11.75 16.64
N ASP A 194 -8.46 -10.61 17.30
CA ASP A 194 -9.53 -9.71 17.73
C ASP A 194 -10.39 -9.20 16.56
N TRP A 195 -9.83 -9.15 15.35
CA TRP A 195 -10.54 -8.75 14.12
C TRP A 195 -11.35 -9.88 13.46
N VAL A 196 -11.48 -11.02 14.13
CA VAL A 196 -12.25 -12.17 13.67
C VAL A 196 -13.30 -12.53 14.69
N SER A 197 -14.55 -12.64 14.26
CA SER A 197 -15.63 -13.19 15.08
C SER A 197 -16.48 -14.19 14.29
N SER A 198 -17.17 -15.08 15.00
CA SER A 198 -18.10 -16.02 14.37
C SER A 198 -19.28 -15.33 13.69
N GLU A 199 -19.68 -14.16 14.19
CA GLU A 199 -20.81 -13.38 13.67
C GLU A 199 -20.44 -12.56 12.43
N LYS A 200 -19.29 -11.86 12.47
CA LYS A 200 -18.89 -10.90 11.45
C LYS A 200 -17.83 -11.45 10.49
N GLY A 201 -17.35 -12.67 10.71
CA GLY A 201 -16.19 -13.20 10.01
C GLY A 201 -14.95 -12.35 10.30
N CYS A 202 -14.15 -12.09 9.26
CA CYS A 202 -13.02 -11.17 9.34
C CYS A 202 -13.48 -9.75 8.96
N TYR A 203 -13.42 -8.81 9.91
CA TYR A 203 -13.86 -7.42 9.72
C TYR A 203 -12.70 -6.41 9.76
N ALA A 204 -11.50 -6.87 9.38
CA ALA A 204 -10.35 -5.99 9.19
C ALA A 204 -10.66 -4.84 8.23
N TRP A 205 -10.04 -3.69 8.47
CA TRP A 205 -10.31 -2.44 7.76
C TRP A 205 -10.10 -2.54 6.24
N GLU A 206 -10.81 -1.71 5.47
CA GLU A 206 -10.71 -1.72 4.01
C GLU A 206 -9.61 -0.78 3.52
N CYS A 207 -8.44 -1.32 3.17
CA CYS A 207 -7.32 -0.52 2.66
C CYS A 207 -6.74 -1.12 1.37
N GLY A 208 -7.58 -1.32 0.36
CA GLY A 208 -7.14 -1.90 -0.93
C GLY A 208 -6.68 -3.37 -0.85
N GLY A 209 -6.69 -4.01 0.32
CA GLY A 209 -6.32 -5.41 0.55
C GLY A 209 -7.19 -6.43 -0.17
N THR A 210 -6.54 -7.46 -0.73
CA THR A 210 -7.20 -8.60 -1.40
C THR A 210 -7.26 -9.85 -0.53
N ASP A 211 -6.33 -9.98 0.43
CA ASP A 211 -6.25 -11.06 1.40
C ASP A 211 -6.07 -10.51 2.82
N VAL A 212 -6.52 -11.28 3.82
CA VAL A 212 -6.24 -11.00 5.24
C VAL A 212 -5.49 -12.18 5.86
N VAL A 213 -4.40 -11.86 6.55
CA VAL A 213 -3.66 -12.79 7.39
C VAL A 213 -3.91 -12.43 8.84
N VAL A 214 -4.44 -13.41 9.57
CA VAL A 214 -4.70 -13.30 11.00
C VAL A 214 -3.59 -14.04 11.71
N GLY A 215 -2.81 -13.31 12.50
CA GLY A 215 -1.69 -13.86 13.25
C GLY A 215 -1.76 -13.46 14.72
N ASP A 216 -1.01 -14.20 15.52
CA ASP A 216 -0.78 -13.88 16.93
C ASP A 216 0.74 -13.80 17.11
N ALA A 217 1.22 -12.86 17.92
CA ALA A 217 2.64 -12.60 18.11
C ALA A 217 3.44 -13.84 18.52
N LEU A 218 2.80 -14.79 19.22
CA LEU A 218 3.47 -15.99 19.75
C LEU A 218 3.36 -17.23 18.86
N ARG A 219 2.59 -17.17 17.77
CA ARG A 219 2.44 -18.30 16.84
C ARG A 219 2.48 -17.83 15.38
N PRO A 220 3.14 -18.57 14.47
CA PRO A 220 3.04 -18.29 13.05
C PRO A 220 1.58 -18.20 12.59
N ALA A 221 1.30 -17.31 11.64
CA ALA A 221 -0.04 -17.15 11.08
C ALA A 221 -0.56 -18.50 10.55
N SER A 222 -1.63 -19.01 11.15
CA SER A 222 -2.07 -20.40 10.95
C SER A 222 -3.05 -20.57 9.79
N PHE A 223 -3.67 -19.48 9.31
CA PHE A 223 -4.63 -19.52 8.23
C PHE A 223 -4.68 -18.20 7.45
N ARG A 224 -5.08 -18.28 6.17
CA ARG A 224 -5.29 -17.16 5.25
C ARG A 224 -6.74 -17.16 4.80
N VAL A 225 -7.40 -16.01 4.85
CA VAL A 225 -8.76 -15.84 4.35
C VAL A 225 -8.74 -14.94 3.13
N ARG A 226 -9.29 -15.43 2.01
CA ARG A 226 -9.59 -14.55 0.87
C ARG A 226 -10.78 -13.69 1.22
N ARG A 227 -10.67 -12.39 0.97
CA ARG A 227 -11.72 -11.42 1.25
C ARG A 227 -13.01 -11.81 0.52
N GLY A 228 -14.15 -11.76 1.23
CA GLY A 228 -15.47 -12.13 0.69
C GLY A 228 -15.85 -13.60 0.85
N LEU A 229 -15.06 -14.43 1.53
CA LEU A 229 -15.41 -15.81 1.87
C LEU A 229 -15.65 -15.97 3.37
N ASN A 230 -16.71 -16.71 3.74
CA ASN A 230 -16.96 -17.15 5.12
C ASN A 230 -15.87 -18.12 5.58
N PHE A 231 -15.59 -18.13 6.88
CA PHE A 231 -14.68 -19.11 7.47
C PHE A 231 -15.19 -20.53 7.24
N PRO A 232 -14.31 -21.50 6.90
CA PRO A 232 -14.66 -22.90 7.06
C PRO A 232 -14.93 -23.16 8.55
N SER A 233 -15.97 -23.95 8.84
CA SER A 233 -16.25 -24.36 10.22
C SER A 233 -15.03 -25.05 10.83
N PRO A 234 -14.88 -25.08 12.17
CA PRO A 234 -13.70 -25.62 12.86
C PRO A 234 -13.38 -27.11 12.63
N GLN A 235 -14.06 -27.79 11.69
CA GLN A 235 -14.06 -29.25 11.57
C GLN A 235 -13.00 -29.82 10.63
N THR A 236 -12.06 -29.02 10.11
CA THR A 236 -10.91 -29.57 9.36
C THR A 236 -9.60 -29.28 10.09
N PRO A 237 -8.97 -30.28 10.73
CA PRO A 237 -7.65 -30.09 11.31
C PRO A 237 -6.64 -29.73 10.22
N TYR A 238 -5.93 -28.63 10.44
CA TYR A 238 -4.79 -28.21 9.64
C TYR A 238 -3.74 -29.32 9.67
N SER A 239 -3.49 -29.95 8.52
CA SER A 239 -2.40 -30.90 8.35
C SER A 239 -1.18 -30.11 7.82
N PRO A 240 -0.14 -29.88 8.62
CA PRO A 240 1.05 -29.20 8.15
C PRO A 240 1.71 -30.05 7.07
N LYS A 241 1.76 -29.53 5.83
CA LYS A 241 2.35 -30.23 4.67
C LYS A 241 3.87 -30.17 4.60
N TYR A 242 4.56 -29.69 5.63
CA TYR A 242 6.02 -29.59 5.64
C TYR A 242 6.59 -30.04 6.98
N PRO A 243 7.51 -31.02 7.01
CA PRO A 243 8.29 -31.32 8.20
C PRO A 243 9.30 -30.17 8.47
N LEU A 244 9.60 -30.01 9.76
CA LEU A 244 10.52 -29.02 10.35
C LEU A 244 11.91 -29.00 9.70
#